data_AF-A0A844SM44-F1
#
_entry.id   AF-A0A844SM44-F1
#
_cell.length_a   1.000
_cell.length_b   1.000
_cell.length_c   1.000
_cell.angle_alpha   90.00
_cell.angle_beta   90.00
_cell.angle_gamma   90.00
#
_symmetry.space_group_name_H-M   'P 1'
#
loop_
_entity.id
_entity.type
_entity.pdbx_description
1 polymer ?
#
loop_
_entity_poly.entity_id
_entity_poly.type
_entity_poly.pdbx_seq_one_letter_code
_entity_poly.pdbx_strand_id
1 'polypeptide(L)'
;MAKRNEPYRYCVVESYYPDSTAGLHGPIHIRPVAGQEFSTDLHVECSKDLVNPRIYPVGTRFRIRVKLTDRLGNGEFLYSYFGWPVEVVE
;
A
#
# COMPACT_ATOMS: atom_id res chain seq x y z
N MET A 1 11.29 -0.57 -11.75
CA MET A 1 11.10 0.65 -10.92
C MET A 1 11.64 1.82 -11.71
N ALA A 2 10.81 2.75 -12.19
CA ALA A 2 11.27 3.82 -13.10
C ALA A 2 11.49 5.19 -12.43
N LYS A 3 11.01 5.44 -11.21
CA LYS A 3 11.40 6.64 -10.44
C LYS A 3 12.64 6.40 -9.57
N ARG A 4 13.81 6.83 -10.06
CA ARG A 4 15.13 6.55 -9.45
C ARG A 4 15.42 7.35 -8.16
N ASN A 5 14.74 8.48 -7.94
CA ASN A 5 15.07 9.45 -6.87
C ASN A 5 13.90 9.84 -5.95
N GLU A 6 12.80 9.08 -5.94
CA GLU A 6 11.68 9.39 -5.05
C GLU A 6 12.02 9.05 -3.59
N PRO A 7 11.92 10.01 -2.65
CA PRO A 7 12.24 9.78 -1.26
C PRO A 7 11.19 8.88 -0.62
N TYR A 8 11.64 8.07 0.33
CA TYR A 8 10.71 7.37 1.19
C TYR A 8 10.08 8.29 2.23
N ARG A 9 8.77 8.18 2.41
CA ARG A 9 7.97 8.93 3.39
C ARG A 9 7.09 7.99 4.19
N TYR A 10 6.61 8.44 5.35
CA TYR A 10 5.58 7.71 6.07
C TYR A 10 4.21 8.01 5.48
N CYS A 11 3.38 6.98 5.36
CA CYS A 11 1.98 7.07 4.93
C CYS A 11 1.14 6.12 5.80
N VAL A 12 -0.08 6.54 6.16
CA VAL A 12 -1.05 5.61 6.75
C VAL A 12 -1.84 4.98 5.63
N VAL A 13 -1.89 3.65 5.65
CA VAL A 13 -2.60 2.83 4.68
C VAL A 13 -3.62 1.96 5.41
N GLU A 14 -4.63 1.49 4.69
CA GLU A 14 -5.65 0.57 5.21
C GLU A 14 -5.79 -0.65 4.31
N SER A 15 -6.11 -1.78 4.93
CA SER A 15 -6.55 -2.98 4.20
C SER A 15 -8.03 -2.90 3.86
N TYR A 16 -8.42 -3.29 2.66
CA TYR A 16 -9.81 -3.23 2.21
C TYR A 16 -10.13 -4.33 1.19
N TYR A 17 -11.43 -4.61 1.02
CA TYR A 17 -11.94 -5.40 -0.10
C TYR A 17 -12.25 -4.46 -1.27
N PRO A 18 -11.53 -4.56 -2.40
CA PRO A 18 -11.83 -3.77 -3.58
C PRO A 18 -13.06 -4.33 -4.31
N ASP A 19 -13.86 -3.45 -4.91
CA ASP A 19 -15.01 -3.84 -5.75
C ASP A 19 -14.59 -4.61 -7.02
N SER A 20 -13.37 -4.36 -7.49
CA SER A 20 -12.72 -5.06 -8.59
C SER A 20 -11.23 -5.18 -8.30
N THR A 21 -10.65 -6.35 -8.56
CA THR A 21 -9.22 -6.57 -8.31
C THR A 21 -8.32 -5.92 -9.37
N ALA A 22 -8.88 -5.41 -10.47
CA ALA A 22 -8.15 -4.80 -11.58
C ALA A 22 -6.96 -5.66 -12.10
N GLY A 23 -7.10 -6.99 -12.02
CA GLY A 23 -6.06 -7.95 -12.40
C GLY A 23 -4.97 -8.19 -11.35
N LEU A 24 -5.04 -7.55 -10.17
CA LEU A 24 -4.17 -7.84 -9.03
C LEU A 24 -4.63 -9.12 -8.32
N HIS A 25 -3.67 -9.83 -7.73
CA HIS A 25 -3.94 -11.07 -7.01
C HIS A 25 -4.49 -10.81 -5.61
N GLY A 26 -5.36 -11.71 -5.16
CA GLY A 26 -5.89 -11.73 -3.80
C GLY A 26 -7.10 -10.81 -3.60
N PRO A 27 -7.95 -11.12 -2.60
CA PRO A 27 -9.20 -10.38 -2.35
C PRO A 27 -9.01 -9.16 -1.45
N ILE A 28 -7.87 -8.99 -0.78
CA ILE A 28 -7.60 -7.89 0.16
C ILE A 28 -6.43 -7.09 -0.38
N HIS A 29 -6.63 -5.79 -0.55
CA HIS A 29 -5.63 -4.87 -1.06
C HIS A 29 -5.31 -3.80 -0.02
N ILE A 30 -4.22 -3.07 -0.25
CA ILE A 30 -3.79 -1.95 0.59
C ILE A 30 -3.84 -0.66 -0.24
N ARG A 31 -4.40 0.41 0.35
CA ARG A 31 -4.46 1.75 -0.22
C ARG A 31 -4.09 2.82 0.81
N PRO A 32 -3.66 4.02 0.40
CA PRO A 32 -3.57 5.17 1.29
C PRO A 32 -4.93 5.50 1.93
N VAL A 33 -4.91 5.97 3.17
CA VAL A 33 -6.10 6.56 3.79
C VAL A 33 -6.39 7.92 3.16
N ALA A 34 -7.67 8.24 2.97
CA ALA A 34 -8.11 9.51 2.40
C ALA A 34 -7.65 10.71 3.25
N GLY A 35 -7.42 11.85 2.59
CA GLY A 35 -6.96 13.09 3.24
C GLY A 35 -5.46 13.18 3.50
N GLN A 36 -4.67 12.21 3.00
CA GLN A 36 -3.21 12.26 3.01
C GLN A 36 -2.60 12.74 1.68
N GLU A 37 -1.27 12.75 1.61
CA GLU A 37 -0.51 13.16 0.42
C GLU A 37 -0.79 12.30 -0.82
N PHE A 38 -1.13 11.02 -0.63
CA PHE A 38 -1.32 10.06 -1.72
C PHE A 38 -2.80 9.76 -1.95
N SER A 39 -3.19 9.64 -3.23
CA SER A 39 -4.55 9.24 -3.61
C SER A 39 -4.88 7.82 -3.11
N THR A 40 -6.12 7.61 -2.69
CA THR A 40 -6.69 6.30 -2.34
C THR A 40 -6.78 5.34 -3.53
N ASP A 41 -6.68 5.85 -4.75
CA ASP A 41 -6.68 5.06 -5.97
C ASP A 41 -5.32 4.40 -6.26
N LEU A 42 -4.28 4.82 -5.55
CA LEU A 42 -2.95 4.23 -5.69
C LEU A 42 -2.90 2.87 -4.98
N HIS A 43 -2.51 1.85 -5.73
CA HIS A 43 -2.14 0.57 -5.16
C HIS A 43 -0.87 0.68 -4.31
N VAL A 44 -0.83 -0.03 -3.19
CA VAL A 44 0.34 -0.15 -2.32
C VAL A 44 0.90 -1.56 -2.38
N GLU A 45 2.08 -1.70 -2.97
CA GLU A 45 2.87 -2.93 -2.90
C GLU A 45 3.64 -2.96 -1.57
N CYS A 46 3.38 -3.95 -0.72
CA CYS A 46 3.93 -4.06 0.63
C CYS A 46 4.04 -5.52 1.10
N SER A 47 4.31 -5.73 2.39
CA SER A 47 4.33 -7.08 2.98
C SER A 47 2.98 -7.79 2.83
N LYS A 48 3.03 -9.09 2.53
CA LYS A 48 1.83 -9.94 2.44
C LYS A 48 1.10 -10.10 3.78
N ASP A 49 1.77 -9.81 4.89
CA ASP A 49 1.15 -9.91 6.21
C ASP A 49 0.00 -8.91 6.37
N LEU A 50 0.10 -7.72 5.76
CA LEU A 50 -0.91 -6.66 5.86
C LEU A 50 -2.22 -7.03 5.14
N VAL A 51 -2.16 -7.96 4.19
CA VAL A 51 -3.34 -8.47 3.46
C VAL A 51 -3.77 -9.86 3.96
N ASN A 52 -3.16 -10.37 5.04
CA ASN A 52 -3.48 -11.66 5.61
C ASN A 52 -4.50 -11.51 6.76
N PRO A 53 -5.78 -11.89 6.56
CA PRO A 53 -6.83 -11.72 7.55
C PRO A 53 -6.63 -12.58 8.81
N ARG A 54 -5.70 -13.55 8.77
CA ARG A 54 -5.31 -14.35 9.95
C ARG A 54 -4.32 -13.63 10.86
N ILE A 55 -3.69 -12.55 10.38
CA ILE A 55 -2.73 -11.73 11.13
C ILE A 55 -3.39 -10.41 11.53
N TYR A 56 -3.98 -9.70 10.56
CA TYR A 56 -4.67 -8.42 10.78
C TYR A 56 -6.08 -8.46 10.19
N PRO A 57 -7.12 -8.07 10.94
CA PRO A 57 -8.46 -7.89 10.39
C PRO A 57 -8.47 -6.94 9.18
N VAL A 58 -9.37 -7.16 8.23
CA VAL A 58 -9.54 -6.21 7.12
C VAL A 58 -10.11 -4.90 7.66
N GLY A 59 -9.57 -3.78 7.20
CA GLY A 59 -9.85 -2.44 7.72
C GLY A 59 -8.78 -1.92 8.67
N THR A 60 -7.84 -2.76 9.12
CA THR A 60 -6.71 -2.31 9.96
C THR A 60 -5.90 -1.24 9.24
N ARG A 61 -5.51 -0.21 10.01
CA ARG A 61 -4.67 0.89 9.54
C ARG A 61 -3.23 0.71 9.98
N PHE A 62 -2.32 0.98 9.06
CA PHE A 62 -0.89 0.81 9.26
C PHE A 62 -0.15 2.08 8.88
N ARG A 63 0.77 2.53 9.74
CA ARG A 63 1.79 3.50 9.35
C ARG A 63 2.98 2.75 8.77
N ILE A 64 3.24 2.97 7.48
CA ILE A 64 4.34 2.33 6.76
C ILE A 64 5.20 3.35 6.03
N ARG A 65 6.42 2.93 5.68
CA ARG A 65 7.33 3.72 4.86
C ARG A 65 7.16 3.33 3.40
N VAL A 66 6.82 4.31 2.55
CA VAL A 66 6.54 4.12 1.11
C VAL A 66 7.35 5.10 0.27
N LYS A 67 7.60 4.75 -0.98
CA LYS A 67 8.01 5.71 -2.03
C LYS A 67 7.04 5.61 -3.20
N LEU A 68 6.83 6.74 -3.89
CA LEU A 68 6.12 6.74 -5.16
C LEU A 68 7.00 6.10 -6.23
N THR A 69 6.43 5.19 -7.02
CA THR A 69 7.11 4.53 -8.10
C THR A 69 6.13 4.26 -9.24
N ASP A 70 6.65 3.72 -10.33
CA ASP A 70 5.94 3.50 -11.56
C ASP A 70 6.44 2.24 -12.27
N ARG A 71 5.59 1.70 -13.14
CA ARG A 71 5.90 0.56 -14.01
C ARG A 71 6.36 1.03 -15.38
N LEU A 72 7.48 1.74 -15.46
CA LEU A 72 8.03 2.26 -16.73
C LEU A 72 6.95 3.05 -17.54
N GLY A 73 6.14 3.86 -16.86
CA GLY A 73 5.04 4.63 -17.47
C GLY A 73 3.65 3.97 -17.46
N ASN A 74 3.51 2.70 -17.06
CA ASN A 74 2.22 2.00 -17.01
C ASN A 74 1.48 2.17 -15.65
N GLY A 75 1.40 3.41 -15.18
CA GLY A 75 0.73 3.76 -13.92
C GLY A 75 1.65 3.85 -12.70
N GLU A 76 1.24 4.71 -11.76
CA GLU A 76 1.92 4.93 -10.49
C GLU A 76 1.39 4.00 -9.40
N PHE A 77 2.28 3.63 -8.47
CA PHE A 77 1.95 2.87 -7.28
C PHE A 77 2.91 3.23 -6.15
N LEU A 78 2.51 2.91 -4.92
CA LEU A 78 3.37 3.06 -3.75
C LEU A 78 4.09 1.76 -3.48
N TYR A 79 5.38 1.83 -3.20
CA TYR A 79 6.20 0.68 -2.84
C TYR A 79 6.72 0.81 -1.40
N SER A 80 6.47 -0.23 -0.60
CA SER A 80 7.06 -0.43 0.72
C SER A 80 7.88 -1.72 0.73
N TYR A 81 9.10 -1.66 1.27
CA TYR A 81 9.92 -2.86 1.41
C TYR A 81 9.33 -3.80 2.46
N PHE A 82 9.10 -5.06 2.10
CA PHE A 82 8.39 -6.04 2.94
C PHE A 82 9.04 -6.31 4.31
N GLY A 83 10.35 -6.10 4.44
CA GLY A 83 11.09 -6.34 5.69
C GLY A 83 11.14 -5.13 6.63
N TRP A 84 10.47 -4.02 6.29
CA TRP A 84 10.41 -2.87 7.19
C TRP A 84 9.39 -3.05 8.31
N PRO A 85 9.67 -2.46 9.49
CA PRO A 85 8.72 -2.48 10.59
C PRO A 85 7.45 -1.74 10.18
N VAL A 86 6.33 -2.24 10.69
CA VAL A 86 4.99 -1.70 10.46
C VAL A 86 4.38 -1.38 11.82
N GLU A 87 3.76 -0.21 11.93
CA GLU A 87 3.05 0.23 13.12
C GLU A 87 1.54 0.15 12.84
N VAL A 88 0.80 -0.60 13.65
CA VAL A 88 -0.67 -0.60 13.64
C VAL A 88 -1.13 0.65 14.40
N VAL A 89 -2.01 1.44 13.79
CA VAL A 89 -2.44 2.73 14.37
C VAL A 89 -3.89 2.74 14.83
N GLU A 90 -4.77 1.91 14.25
CA GLU A 90 -6.19 1.73 14.62
C GLU A 90 -6.71 0.34 14.23
#